data_AF-A0A1T4SDX0-F1
#
_entry.id   AF-A0A1T4SDX0-F1
#
_cell.length_a   1.000
_cell.length_b   1.000
_cell.length_c   1.000
_cell.angle_alpha   90.00
_cell.angle_beta   90.00
_cell.angle_gamma   90.00
#
_symmetry.space_group_name_H-M   'P 1'
#
loop_
_entity.id
_entity.type
_entity.pdbx_description
1 polymer ?
#
loop_
_entity_poly.entity_id
_entity_poly.type
_entity_poly.pdbx_seq_one_letter_code
_entity_poly.pdbx_strand_id
1 'polypeptide(L)' 'MAYVEAQIGFALGDAVEFPDGTPADVEQAVLMVAAHFYENREATLVGVSAQEMPIGALDIIREHRRYSFG' A
#
# COMPACT_ATOMS: atom_id res chain seq x y z
N MET A 1 -2.68 -6.91 10.06
CA MET A 1 -2.07 -5.71 9.47
C MET A 1 -2.65 -5.53 8.08
N ALA A 2 -3.04 -4.31 7.72
CA ALA A 2 -3.61 -3.98 6.42
C ALA A 2 -2.55 -4.14 5.31
N TYR A 3 -2.98 -4.31 4.05
CA TYR A 3 -2.07 -4.54 2.92
C TYR A 3 -0.97 -3.48 2.80
N VAL A 4 -1.35 -2.19 2.91
CA VAL A 4 -0.40 -1.06 2.81
C VAL A 4 0.58 -1.03 3.98
N GLU A 5 0.13 -1.30 5.20
CA GLU A 5 0.99 -1.41 6.39
C GLU A 5 2.06 -2.48 6.22
N ALA A 6 1.68 -3.65 5.67
CA ALA A 6 2.62 -4.73 5.39
C ALA A 6 3.68 -4.33 4.35
N GLN A 7 3.32 -3.48 3.39
CA GLN A 7 4.26 -2.98 2.38
C GLN A 7 5.17 -1.86 2.90
N ILE A 8 4.70 -1.04 3.85
CA ILE A 8 5.46 0.06 4.45
C ILE A 8 6.38 -0.45 5.57
N GLY A 9 5.95 -1.47 6.32
CA GLY A 9 6.72 -2.11 7.38
C GLY A 9 6.33 -1.69 8.80
N PHE A 10 5.28 -0.88 8.96
CA PHE A 10 4.76 -0.42 10.25
C PHE A 10 3.26 -0.03 10.13
N ALA A 11 2.59 0.19 11.26
CA ALA A 11 1.17 0.55 11.29
C ALA A 11 0.96 2.02 10.89
N LEU A 12 -0.09 2.34 10.13
CA LEU A 12 -0.33 3.73 9.68
C LEU A 12 -0.64 4.70 10.83
N GLY A 13 -1.11 4.18 11.96
CA GLY A 13 -1.33 4.94 13.19
C GLY A 13 -0.13 4.96 14.15
N ASP A 14 1.05 4.49 13.72
CA ASP A 14 2.25 4.52 14.55
C ASP A 14 2.77 5.95 14.69
N ALA A 15 2.59 6.55 15.88
CA ALA A 15 3.01 7.91 16.17
C ALA A 15 4.54 8.09 16.27
N VAL A 16 5.33 7.01 16.27
CA VAL A 16 6.80 7.10 16.19
C VAL A 16 7.24 7.30 14.75
N GLU A 17 6.62 6.58 13.81
CA GLU A 17 6.95 6.71 12.38
C GLU A 17 6.20 7.90 11.73
N PHE A 18 4.96 8.14 12.14
CA PHE A 18 4.09 9.21 11.67
C PHE A 18 3.60 10.09 12.85
N PRO A 19 4.47 10.95 13.40
CA PRO A 19 4.17 11.75 14.60
C PRO A 19 3.02 12.74 14.41
N ASP A 20 2.83 13.22 13.19
CA ASP A 20 1.74 14.15 12.82
C ASP A 20 0.51 13.42 12.26
N GLY A 21 0.46 12.09 12.38
CA GLY A 21 -0.54 11.23 11.76
C GLY A 21 -0.16 10.79 10.35
N THR A 22 -0.97 9.91 9.76
CA THR A 22 -0.70 9.33 8.43
C THR A 22 -0.60 10.43 7.37
N PRO A 23 0.48 10.48 6.57
CA PRO A 23 0.61 11.43 5.47
C PRO A 23 -0.53 11.29 4.44
N ALA A 24 -1.01 12.42 3.91
CA ALA A 24 -2.16 12.45 2.99
C ALA A 24 -1.92 11.69 1.68
N ASP A 25 -0.69 11.62 1.20
CA ASP A 25 -0.29 10.80 0.05
C ASP A 25 -0.39 9.30 0.36
N VAL A 26 0.00 8.87 1.56
CA VAL A 26 -0.17 7.48 2.03
C VAL A 26 -1.65 7.13 2.15
N GLU A 27 -2.49 8.03 2.66
CA GLU A 27 -3.95 7.84 2.66
C GLU A 27 -4.50 7.67 1.23
N GLN A 28 -4.03 8.50 0.30
CA GLN A 28 -4.40 8.39 -1.11
C GLN A 28 -3.93 7.05 -1.72
N ALA A 29 -2.75 6.55 -1.36
CA ALA A 29 -2.28 5.24 -1.78
C ALA A 29 -3.17 4.11 -1.27
N VAL A 30 -3.66 4.20 -0.02
CA VAL A 30 -4.66 3.26 0.51
C VAL A 30 -5.93 3.26 -0.33
N LEU A 31 -6.44 4.44 -0.69
CA LEU A 31 -7.64 4.57 -1.51
C LEU A 31 -7.46 3.98 -2.92
N MET A 32 -6.31 4.23 -3.56
CA MET A 32 -5.99 3.66 -4.88
C MET A 32 -5.93 2.14 -4.84
N VAL A 33 -5.33 1.56 -3.80
CA VAL A 33 -5.27 0.09 -3.61
C VAL A 33 -6.65 -0.48 -3.36
N ALA A 34 -7.45 0.16 -2.49
CA ALA A 34 -8.82 -0.27 -2.21
C ALA A 34 -9.69 -0.24 -3.47
N ALA A 35 -9.61 0.83 -4.26
CA ALA A 35 -10.30 0.95 -5.55
C ALA A 35 -9.86 -0.16 -6.51
N HIS A 36 -8.55 -0.39 -6.65
CA HIS A 36 -8.02 -1.44 -7.51
C HIS A 36 -8.54 -2.84 -7.13
N PHE A 37 -8.54 -3.19 -5.84
CA PHE A 37 -9.07 -4.46 -5.37
C PHE A 37 -10.58 -4.58 -5.57
N TYR A 38 -11.33 -3.48 -5.41
CA TYR A 38 -12.76 -3.48 -5.64
C TYR A 38 -13.13 -3.67 -7.12
N GLU A 39 -12.44 -2.98 -8.02
CA GLU A 39 -12.64 -3.07 -9.47
C GLU A 39 -12.28 -4.47 -10.00
N ASN A 40 -11.24 -5.09 -9.43
CA ASN A 40 -10.74 -6.39 -9.88
C ASN A 40 -11.20 -7.56 -8.99
N ARG A 41 -12.30 -7.38 -8.24
CA ARG A 41 -12.80 -8.40 -7.27
C ARG A 41 -13.20 -9.73 -7.90
N GLU A 42 -13.47 -9.76 -9.20
CA GLU A 42 -13.86 -10.96 -9.97
C GLU A 42 -12.75 -11.44 -10.92
N ALA A 43 -11.53 -10.93 -10.78
CA ALA A 43 -10.39 -11.36 -11.59
C ALA A 43 -9.96 -12.79 -11.23
N THR A 44 -10.72 -13.79 -11.70
CA THR A 44 -10.32 -15.21 -11.68
C THR A 44 -9.45 -15.50 -12.90
N LEU A 45 -8.21 -14.98 -12.91
CA LEU A 45 -7.25 -15.29 -13.97
C LEU A 45 -6.47 -16.56 -13.60
N VAL A 46 -6.95 -17.70 -14.09
CA VAL A 46 -6.14 -18.91 -14.22
C VAL A 46 -5.09 -18.65 -15.30
N GLY A 47 -3.82 -18.50 -14.89
CA GLY A 47 -2.67 -18.63 -15.79
C GLY A 47 -1.98 -17.35 -16.25
N VAL A 48 -2.34 -16.15 -15.77
CA VAL A 48 -1.51 -14.94 -15.99
C VAL A 48 -1.28 -14.19 -14.68
N SER A 49 0.01 -14.13 -14.37
CA SER A 49 0.73 -13.54 -13.24
C SER A 49 0.31 -12.13 -12.82
N ALA A 50 0.27 -11.91 -11.50
CA ALA A 50 0.44 -10.64 -10.80
C ALA A 50 -0.22 -9.41 -11.46
N GLN A 51 -1.43 -9.06 -11.02
CA GLN A 51 -1.92 -7.70 -11.24
C GLN A 51 -0.91 -6.72 -10.64
N GLU A 52 -0.23 -5.96 -11.51
CA GLU A 52 0.65 -4.88 -11.09
C GLU A 52 -0.18 -3.90 -10.24
N MET A 53 0.32 -3.63 -9.04
CA MET A 53 -0.25 -2.61 -8.16
C MET A 53 -0.39 -1.28 -8.91
N PRO A 54 -1.43 -0.47 -8.61
CA PRO A 54 -1.72 0.74 -9.36
C PRO A 54 -0.49 1.66 -9.44
N ILE A 55 -0.17 2.09 -10.67
CA ILE A 55 0.94 3.02 -10.97
C ILE A 55 0.73 4.29 -10.13
N GLY A 56 1.76 4.71 -9.39
CA GLY A 56 1.70 5.81 -8.43
C GLY A 56 1.50 5.38 -6.97
N ALA A 57 0.63 4.40 -6.68
CA ALA A 57 0.48 3.89 -5.31
C ALA A 57 1.75 3.18 -4.83
N LEU A 58 2.40 2.41 -5.72
CA LEU A 58 3.67 1.76 -5.43
C LEU A 58 4.78 2.77 -5.10
N ASP A 59 4.85 3.88 -5.81
CA ASP A 59 5.93 4.86 -5.63
C ASP A 59 5.78 5.60 -4.31
N ILE A 60 4.54 5.96 -3.93
CA ILE A 60 4.23 6.50 -2.61
C ILE A 60 4.60 5.48 -1.52
N ILE A 61 4.16 4.23 -1.65
CA ILE A 61 4.46 3.18 -0.65
C ILE A 61 5.97 2.95 -0.51
N ARG A 62 6.73 3.02 -1.60
CA ARG A 62 8.18 2.84 -1.60
C ARG A 62 8.90 3.99 -0.88
N GLU A 63 8.46 5.22 -1.07
CA GLU A 63 9.04 6.41 -0.42
C GLU A 63 8.93 6.32 1.11
N HIS A 64 7.79 5.83 1.61
CA HIS A 64 7.53 5.71 3.06
C HIS A 64 7.96 4.37 3.66
N ARG A 65 8.49 3.45 2.86
CA ARG A 65 8.88 2.11 3.34
C ARG A 65 10.11 2.19 4.22
N ARG A 66 10.05 1.56 5.39
CA ARG A 66 11.26 1.23 6.15
C ARG A 66 11.95 0.02 5.54
N TYR A 67 13.13 0.24 4.96
CA TYR A 67 14.06 -0.85 4.65
C TYR A 67 14.71 -1.33 5.95
N SER A 68 14.20 -2.43 6.51
CA SER A 68 14.97 -3.21 7.46
C SER A 68 16.01 -4.00 6.66
N PHE A 69 17.28 -3.59 6.73
CA PHE A 69 18.38 -4.52 6.49
C PHE A 69 18.43 -5.45 7.70
N GLY A 70 17.77 -6.59 7.59
CA GLY A 70 17.91 -7.72 8.52
C GLY A 70 18.95 -8.69 8.01
#